data_AF-A0A2K3V2Q3-F1
#
_entry.id   AF-A0A2K3V2Q3-F1
#
_cell.length_a   1.000
_cell.length_b   1.000
_cell.length_c   1.000
_cell.angle_alpha   90.00
_cell.angle_beta   90.00
_cell.angle_gamma   90.00
#
_symmetry.space_group_name_H-M   'P 1'
#
loop_
_entity.id
_entity.type
_entity.pdbx_description
1 polymer ?
#
loop_
_entity_poly.entity_id
_entity_poly.type
_entity_poly.pdbx_seq_one_letter_code
_entity_poly.pdbx_strand_id
1 'polypeptide(L)'
;MSTPVTPERQALLDEGDRLARALAQTLICTLDDQPRVILLGRSLAVNLLPAFQDTLELISRRAGQPQRGLLTLDDRGKLMLQTVDGDGVLRHRLGADNLIAGLLYRHGRLDPVVRAHLQGGLSGDEHHATRALVACLKSRPVLQAMQRQISALLK
;
A
#
# COMPACT_ATOMS: atom_id res chain seq x y z
N MET A 1 -18.59 -17.97 12.63
CA MET A 1 -19.37 -16.83 12.10
C MET A 1 -18.40 -15.90 11.40
N SER A 2 -18.38 -15.88 10.07
CA SER A 2 -17.52 -14.98 9.31
C SER A 2 -18.13 -13.59 9.31
N THR A 3 -17.44 -12.60 9.87
CA THR A 3 -17.81 -11.19 9.80
C THR A 3 -17.98 -10.81 8.31
N PRO A 4 -19.09 -10.16 7.91
CA PRO A 4 -19.25 -9.74 6.52
C PRO A 4 -18.07 -8.86 6.10
N VAL A 5 -17.46 -9.19 4.97
CA VAL A 5 -16.39 -8.39 4.37
C VAL A 5 -17.04 -7.11 3.85
N THR A 6 -16.63 -5.95 4.36
CA THR A 6 -17.14 -4.68 3.84
C THR A 6 -16.67 -4.48 2.39
N PRO A 7 -17.40 -3.73 1.55
CA PRO A 7 -16.98 -3.46 0.17
C PRO A 7 -15.56 -2.91 0.05
N GLU A 8 -15.15 -2.05 0.98
CA GLU A 8 -13.80 -1.49 1.05
C GLU A 8 -12.76 -2.55 1.37
N ARG A 9 -13.08 -3.47 2.29
CA ARG A 9 -12.17 -4.59 2.61
C ARG A 9 -12.01 -5.53 1.42
N GLN A 10 -13.07 -5.77 0.65
CA GLN A 10 -12.95 -6.56 -0.57
C GLN A 10 -12.11 -5.84 -1.62
N ALA A 11 -12.37 -4.55 -1.86
CA ALA A 11 -11.60 -3.75 -2.82
C ALA A 11 -10.11 -3.65 -2.44
N LEU A 12 -9.79 -3.67 -1.14
CA LEU A 12 -8.42 -3.72 -0.63
C LEU A 12 -7.72 -5.05 -0.98
N LEU A 13 -8.44 -6.17 -0.88
CA LEU A 13 -7.93 -7.47 -1.33
C LEU A 13 -7.76 -7.52 -2.85
N ASP A 14 -8.70 -6.94 -3.60
CA ASP A 14 -8.62 -6.85 -5.07
C ASP A 14 -7.42 -6.01 -5.52
N GLU A 15 -7.11 -4.94 -4.79
CA GLU A 15 -5.89 -4.14 -5.01
C GLU A 15 -4.63 -4.96 -4.69
N GLY A 16 -4.67 -5.75 -3.61
CA GLY A 16 -3.65 -6.73 -3.30
C GLY A 16 -3.42 -7.76 -4.41
N ASP A 17 -4.49 -8.24 -5.04
CA ASP A 17 -4.42 -9.19 -6.17
C ASP A 17 -3.93 -8.53 -7.47
N ARG A 18 -4.27 -7.26 -7.70
CA ARG A 18 -3.67 -6.45 -8.77
C ARG A 18 -2.16 -6.31 -8.54
N LEU A 19 -1.75 -5.95 -7.33
CA LEU A 19 -0.33 -5.85 -6.97
C LEU A 19 0.39 -7.19 -7.11
N ALA A 20 -0.20 -8.29 -6.64
CA ALA A 20 0.36 -9.64 -6.78
C ALA A 20 0.65 -9.99 -8.26
N ARG A 21 -0.29 -9.68 -9.17
CA ARG A 21 -0.07 -9.88 -10.61
C ARG A 21 1.10 -9.06 -11.15
N ALA A 22 1.25 -7.81 -10.73
CA ALA A 22 2.40 -6.99 -11.11
C ALA A 22 3.72 -7.51 -10.50
N LEU A 23 3.69 -8.01 -9.27
CA LEU A 23 4.85 -8.64 -8.62
C LEU A 23 5.26 -9.93 -9.34
N ALA A 24 4.33 -10.77 -9.76
CA ALA A 24 4.62 -11.98 -10.52
C ALA A 24 5.34 -11.71 -11.85
N GLN A 25 5.16 -10.51 -12.43
CA GLN A 25 5.85 -10.09 -13.66
C GLN A 25 7.26 -9.54 -13.40
N THR A 26 7.62 -9.23 -12.16
CA THR A 26 8.86 -8.52 -11.80
C THR A 26 9.80 -9.33 -10.90
N LEU A 27 9.23 -10.20 -10.07
CA LEU A 27 9.96 -11.15 -9.23
C LEU A 27 10.33 -12.39 -10.03
N ILE A 28 11.43 -13.02 -9.64
CA ILE A 28 11.81 -14.34 -10.16
C ILE A 28 10.98 -15.35 -9.38
N CYS A 29 9.92 -15.88 -9.99
CA CYS A 29 9.01 -16.83 -9.36
C CYS A 29 8.51 -17.88 -10.36
N THR A 30 8.16 -19.04 -9.84
CA THR A 30 7.54 -20.16 -10.56
C THR A 30 6.02 -20.18 -10.34
N LEU A 31 5.33 -21.16 -10.92
CA LEU A 31 3.91 -21.38 -10.66
C LEU A 31 3.65 -21.80 -9.20
N ASP A 32 4.57 -22.55 -8.59
CA ASP A 32 4.44 -23.02 -7.20
C ASP A 32 4.54 -21.87 -6.19
N ASP A 33 5.17 -20.76 -6.58
CA ASP A 33 5.30 -19.55 -5.75
C ASP A 33 4.03 -18.66 -5.78
N GLN A 34 3.06 -18.93 -6.65
CA GLN A 34 1.90 -18.06 -6.87
C GLN A 34 1.08 -17.77 -5.60
N PRO A 35 0.76 -18.76 -4.73
CA PRO A 35 0.07 -18.49 -3.47
C PRO A 35 0.82 -17.47 -2.60
N ARG A 36 2.16 -17.51 -2.66
CA ARG A 36 3.03 -16.64 -1.88
C ARG A 36 3.11 -15.24 -2.47
N VAL A 37 3.16 -15.11 -3.79
CA VAL A 37 3.05 -13.81 -4.46
C VAL A 37 1.71 -13.14 -4.14
N ILE A 38 0.61 -13.90 -4.13
CA ILE A 38 -0.71 -13.41 -3.73
C ILE A 38 -0.70 -12.94 -2.28
N LEU A 39 -0.13 -13.74 -1.36
CA LEU A 39 0.04 -13.35 0.03
C LEU A 39 0.81 -12.03 0.14
N LEU A 40 1.97 -11.90 -0.52
CA LEU A 40 2.77 -10.68 -0.49
C LEU A 40 1.98 -9.47 -1.01
N GLY A 41 1.31 -9.60 -2.16
CA GLY A 41 0.51 -8.52 -2.74
C GLY A 41 -0.63 -8.07 -1.82
N ARG A 42 -1.41 -9.01 -1.30
CA ARG A 42 -2.49 -8.73 -0.33
C ARG A 42 -1.95 -8.13 0.95
N SER A 43 -0.90 -8.70 1.53
CA SER A 43 -0.26 -8.19 2.75
C SER A 43 0.26 -6.77 2.56
N LEU A 44 0.86 -6.44 1.41
CA LEU A 44 1.29 -5.08 1.13
C LEU A 44 0.10 -4.13 1.07
N ALA A 45 -0.96 -4.43 0.31
CA ALA A 45 -2.13 -3.55 0.22
C ALA A 45 -2.78 -3.30 1.59
N VAL A 46 -3.03 -4.37 2.36
CA VAL A 46 -3.73 -4.27 3.66
C VAL A 46 -2.90 -3.59 4.75
N ASN A 47 -1.57 -3.51 4.62
CA ASN A 47 -0.73 -2.85 5.61
C ASN A 47 -0.32 -1.44 5.17
N LEU A 48 0.06 -1.27 3.89
CA LEU A 48 0.61 -0.03 3.38
C LEU A 48 -0.44 1.08 3.32
N LEU A 49 -1.66 0.79 2.86
CA LEU A 49 -2.70 1.80 2.69
C LEU A 49 -3.23 2.33 4.05
N PRO A 50 -3.57 1.47 5.03
CA PRO A 50 -3.94 1.96 6.37
C PRO A 50 -2.78 2.67 7.06
N ALA A 51 -1.54 2.16 6.96
CA ALA A 51 -0.39 2.82 7.56
C ALA A 51 -0.14 4.21 6.94
N PHE A 52 -0.35 4.36 5.64
CA PHE A 52 -0.26 5.66 4.98
C PHE A 52 -1.34 6.62 5.50
N GLN A 53 -2.59 6.15 5.61
CA GLN A 53 -3.70 6.94 6.17
C GLN A 53 -3.35 7.45 7.57
N ASP A 54 -2.97 6.55 8.49
CA ASP A 54 -2.65 6.90 9.87
C ASP A 54 -1.47 7.88 9.95
N THR A 55 -0.45 7.67 9.11
CA THR A 55 0.74 8.54 9.07
C THR A 55 0.39 9.93 8.54
N LEU A 56 -0.44 10.02 7.49
CA LEU A 56 -0.95 11.29 6.96
C LEU A 56 -1.70 12.06 8.04
N GLU A 57 -2.62 11.41 8.75
CA GLU A 57 -3.41 12.07 9.80
C GLU A 57 -2.52 12.58 10.94
N LEU A 58 -1.54 11.78 11.37
CA LEU A 58 -0.61 12.18 12.41
C LEU A 58 0.27 13.37 11.98
N ILE A 59 0.85 13.32 10.78
CA ILE A 59 1.76 14.35 10.29
C ILE A 59 1.00 15.64 10.01
N SER A 60 -0.19 15.57 9.39
CA SER A 60 -1.02 16.73 9.07
C SER A 60 -1.41 17.52 10.32
N ARG A 61 -1.80 16.82 11.41
CA ARG A 61 -2.06 17.44 12.71
C ARG A 61 -0.82 18.14 13.28
N ARG A 62 0.34 17.48 13.22
CA ARG A 62 1.61 18.07 13.69
C ARG A 62 2.05 19.27 12.86
N ALA A 63 1.66 19.33 11.58
CA ALA A 63 1.92 20.44 10.68
C ALA A 63 0.92 21.62 10.86
N GLY A 64 -0.05 21.52 11.78
CA GLY A 64 -1.06 22.56 11.99
C GLY A 64 -2.15 22.62 10.90
N GLN A 65 -2.21 21.62 10.03
CA GLN A 65 -3.18 21.52 8.94
C GLN A 65 -3.85 20.14 9.00
N PRO A 66 -4.71 19.89 10.01
CA PRO A 66 -5.27 18.56 10.23
C PRO A 66 -6.06 18.09 8.99
N GLN A 67 -5.63 16.95 8.44
CA GLN A 67 -6.36 16.23 7.41
C GLN A 67 -6.77 14.86 7.95
N ARG A 68 -7.94 14.39 7.52
CA ARG A 68 -8.43 13.04 7.75
C ARG A 68 -8.36 12.27 6.44
N GLY A 69 -7.79 11.07 6.50
CA GLY A 69 -7.76 10.17 5.34
C GLY A 69 -8.95 9.23 5.39
N LEU A 70 -9.57 8.98 4.24
CA LEU A 70 -10.72 8.08 4.10
C LEU A 70 -10.44 7.13 2.95
N LEU A 71 -10.27 5.84 3.24
CA LEU A 71 -10.30 4.80 2.23
C LEU A 71 -11.75 4.52 1.85
N THR A 72 -12.09 4.78 0.59
CA THR A 72 -13.44 4.64 0.03
C THR A 72 -13.35 4.05 -1.37
N LEU A 73 -14.51 3.72 -1.95
CA LEU A 73 -14.61 3.34 -3.36
C LEU A 73 -14.94 4.55 -4.24
N ASP A 74 -14.42 4.56 -5.46
CA ASP A 74 -14.89 5.45 -6.53
C ASP A 74 -16.19 4.94 -7.17
N ASP A 75 -16.68 5.67 -8.17
CA ASP A 75 -17.89 5.33 -8.95
C ASP A 75 -17.77 4.00 -9.72
N ARG A 76 -16.56 3.49 -9.89
CA ARG A 76 -16.24 2.22 -10.56
C ARG A 76 -15.91 1.10 -9.57
N GLY A 77 -16.09 1.34 -8.26
CA GLY A 77 -15.76 0.37 -7.22
C GLY A 77 -14.27 0.18 -6.97
N LYS A 78 -13.40 1.06 -7.47
CA LYS A 78 -11.96 1.02 -7.18
C LYS A 78 -11.64 1.72 -5.87
N LEU A 79 -10.73 1.14 -5.12
CA LEU A 79 -10.27 1.71 -3.85
C LEU A 79 -9.50 3.01 -4.09
N MET A 80 -9.83 4.04 -3.32
CA MET A 80 -9.17 5.33 -3.33
C MET A 80 -9.00 5.88 -1.92
N LEU A 81 -7.95 6.69 -1.73
CA LEU A 81 -7.78 7.55 -0.57
C LEU A 81 -8.36 8.93 -0.89
N GLN A 82 -9.30 9.37 -0.08
CA GLN A 82 -9.74 10.77 -0.02
C GLN A 82 -9.11 11.45 1.18
N THR A 83 -8.74 12.72 1.03
CA THR A 83 -8.33 13.53 2.17
C THR A 83 -9.31 14.67 2.36
N VAL A 84 -9.77 14.86 3.59
CA VAL A 84 -10.66 15.96 3.98
C VAL A 84 -9.97 16.77 5.06
N ASP A 85 -10.15 18.08 5.07
CA ASP A 85 -9.59 18.94 6.12
C ASP A 85 -10.47 18.98 7.40
N GLY A 86 -10.10 19.84 8.35
CA GLY A 86 -10.84 20.05 9.59
C GLY A 86 -12.26 20.59 9.42
N ASP A 87 -12.58 21.23 8.29
CA ASP A 87 -13.91 21.74 7.95
C ASP A 87 -14.74 20.70 7.17
N GLY A 88 -14.16 19.52 6.90
CA GLY A 88 -14.79 18.46 6.12
C GLY A 88 -14.71 18.70 4.60
N VAL A 89 -13.94 19.68 4.14
CA VAL A 89 -13.77 19.97 2.73
C VAL A 89 -12.80 18.96 2.12
N LEU A 90 -13.23 18.32 1.03
CA LEU A 90 -12.39 17.43 0.25
C LEU A 90 -11.21 18.19 -0.37
N ARG A 91 -9.99 17.73 -0.07
CA ARG A 91 -8.73 18.30 -0.58
C ARG A 91 -8.15 17.48 -1.71
N HIS A 92 -8.03 16.16 -1.52
CA HIS A 92 -7.41 15.28 -2.51
C HIS A 92 -8.18 13.97 -2.72
N ARG A 93 -7.98 13.40 -3.91
CA ARG A 93 -8.46 12.08 -4.33
C ARG A 93 -7.30 11.33 -4.98
N LEU A 94 -6.90 10.19 -4.42
CA LEU A 94 -5.79 9.37 -4.88
C LEU A 94 -6.25 7.93 -5.06
N GLY A 95 -6.09 7.37 -6.27
CA GLY A 95 -6.29 5.93 -6.48
C GLY A 95 -5.32 5.11 -5.64
N ALA A 96 -5.80 4.03 -5.03
CA ALA A 96 -4.98 3.15 -4.19
C ALA A 96 -3.83 2.51 -4.99
N ASP A 97 -4.07 2.21 -6.27
CA ASP A 97 -3.08 1.72 -7.23
C ASP A 97 -1.93 2.72 -7.42
N ASN A 98 -2.25 3.99 -7.65
CA ASN A 98 -1.28 5.07 -7.78
C ASN A 98 -0.51 5.31 -6.48
N LEU A 99 -1.21 5.20 -5.34
CA LEU A 99 -0.59 5.34 -4.02
C LEU A 99 0.44 4.24 -3.78
N ILE A 100 0.06 2.97 -3.96
CA ILE A 100 0.95 1.81 -3.86
C ILE A 100 2.11 1.93 -4.85
N ALA A 101 1.83 2.29 -6.10
CA ALA A 101 2.85 2.46 -7.13
C ALA A 101 3.87 3.52 -6.71
N GLY A 102 3.42 4.68 -6.23
CA GLY A 102 4.32 5.75 -5.79
C GLY A 102 5.11 5.43 -4.51
N LEU A 103 4.69 4.43 -3.73
CA LEU A 103 5.37 3.95 -2.53
C LEU A 103 6.40 2.85 -2.80
N LEU A 104 6.12 1.96 -3.76
CA LEU A 104 6.94 0.77 -4.02
C LEU A 104 7.82 0.89 -5.27
N TYR A 105 7.41 1.72 -6.24
CA TYR A 105 8.05 1.83 -7.55
C TYR A 105 8.73 3.19 -7.71
N ARG A 106 9.85 3.17 -8.46
CA ARG A 106 10.61 4.34 -8.86
C ARG A 106 10.80 4.30 -10.38
N HIS A 107 10.35 5.33 -11.08
CA HIS A 107 10.39 5.42 -12.55
C HIS A 107 9.77 4.18 -13.24
N GLY A 108 8.63 3.70 -12.74
CA GLY A 108 7.91 2.54 -13.29
C GLY A 108 8.53 1.19 -13.00
N ARG A 109 9.61 1.12 -12.21
CA ARG A 109 10.26 -0.13 -11.80
C ARG A 109 10.19 -0.28 -10.29
N LEU A 110 10.02 -1.51 -9.82
CA LEU A 110 10.06 -1.80 -8.40
C LEU A 110 11.41 -1.35 -7.83
N ASP A 111 11.40 -0.60 -6.73
CA ASP A 111 12.64 -0.13 -6.12
C ASP A 111 13.56 -1.34 -5.79
N PRO A 112 14.87 -1.29 -6.07
CA PRO A 112 15.74 -2.46 -5.89
C PRO A 112 15.73 -3.04 -4.48
N VAL A 113 15.61 -2.21 -3.44
CA VAL A 113 15.58 -2.67 -2.05
C VAL A 113 14.24 -3.34 -1.74
N VAL A 114 13.14 -2.75 -2.20
CA VAL A 114 11.80 -3.34 -2.11
C VAL A 114 11.78 -4.69 -2.82
N ARG A 115 12.29 -4.74 -4.06
CA ARG A 115 12.41 -5.97 -4.84
C ARG A 115 13.22 -7.03 -4.10
N ALA A 116 14.37 -6.69 -3.52
CA ALA A 116 15.20 -7.63 -2.79
C ALA A 116 14.46 -8.24 -1.59
N HIS A 117 13.75 -7.42 -0.81
CA HIS A 117 12.94 -7.92 0.31
C HIS A 117 11.81 -8.82 -0.17
N LEU A 118 11.05 -8.42 -1.19
CA LEU A 118 9.93 -9.21 -1.71
C LEU A 118 10.40 -10.51 -2.36
N GLN A 119 11.53 -10.49 -3.06
CA GLN A 119 12.17 -11.69 -3.61
C GLN A 119 12.58 -12.66 -2.49
N GLY A 120 13.17 -12.16 -1.40
CA GLY A 120 13.48 -12.97 -0.22
C GLY A 120 12.23 -13.60 0.39
N GLY A 121 11.14 -12.84 0.44
CA GLY A 121 9.84 -13.26 0.97
C GLY A 121 9.17 -14.43 0.22
N LEU A 122 9.60 -14.74 -1.01
CA LEU A 122 9.14 -15.92 -1.76
C LEU A 122 9.78 -17.22 -1.28
N SER A 123 10.90 -17.15 -0.58
CA SER A 123 11.63 -18.32 -0.07
C SER A 123 11.43 -18.50 1.44
N GLY A 124 11.79 -19.70 1.94
CA GLY A 124 11.74 -20.03 3.37
C GLY A 124 10.34 -20.35 3.89
N ASP A 125 10.13 -20.26 5.19
CA ASP A 125 8.85 -20.50 5.85
C ASP A 125 7.97 -19.25 5.93
N GLU A 126 6.75 -19.38 6.47
CA GLU A 126 5.81 -18.27 6.63
C GLU A 126 6.38 -17.11 7.47
N HIS A 127 7.18 -17.43 8.50
CA HIS A 127 7.85 -16.43 9.31
C HIS A 127 8.89 -15.64 8.51
N HIS A 128 9.58 -16.28 7.57
CA HIS A 128 10.47 -15.61 6.64
C HIS A 128 9.73 -14.60 5.76
N ALA A 129 8.58 -14.99 5.18
CA ALA A 129 7.75 -14.08 4.39
C ALA A 129 7.29 -12.86 5.23
N THR A 130 6.89 -13.09 6.47
CA THR A 130 6.47 -12.02 7.39
C THR A 130 7.62 -11.05 7.67
N ARG A 131 8.81 -11.56 7.99
CA ARG A 131 10.00 -10.70 8.23
C ARG A 131 10.39 -9.91 6.98
N ALA A 132 10.32 -10.53 5.81
CA ALA A 132 10.59 -9.88 4.54
C ALA A 132 9.60 -8.74 4.26
N LEU A 133 8.30 -8.95 4.51
CA LEU A 133 7.28 -7.90 4.41
C LEU A 133 7.54 -6.74 5.37
N VAL A 134 7.84 -7.05 6.64
CA VAL A 134 8.16 -6.01 7.63
C VAL A 134 9.40 -5.22 7.22
N ALA A 135 10.45 -5.89 6.75
CA ALA A 135 11.67 -5.24 6.26
C ALA A 135 11.38 -4.36 5.03
N CYS A 136 10.55 -4.83 4.10
CA CYS A 136 10.08 -4.06 2.95
C CYS A 136 9.37 -2.77 3.38
N LEU A 137 8.36 -2.87 4.25
CA LEU A 137 7.57 -1.72 4.71
C LEU A 137 8.42 -0.70 5.51
N LYS A 138 9.42 -1.17 6.25
CA LYS A 138 10.35 -0.33 7.02
C LYS A 138 11.56 0.13 6.20
N SER A 139 11.67 -0.28 4.94
CA SER A 139 12.82 0.07 4.12
C SER A 139 12.87 1.58 3.86
N ARG A 140 14.09 2.12 3.82
CA ARG A 140 14.32 3.56 3.59
C ARG A 140 13.61 4.09 2.33
N PRO A 141 13.58 3.39 1.18
CA PRO A 141 12.88 3.87 -0.01
C PRO A 141 11.38 4.07 0.21
N VAL A 142 10.71 3.12 0.89
CA VAL A 142 9.27 3.18 1.18
C VAL A 142 8.98 4.32 2.15
N LEU A 143 9.75 4.45 3.24
CA LEU A 143 9.56 5.54 4.20
C LEU A 143 9.80 6.91 3.58
N GLN A 144 10.82 7.05 2.72
CA GLN A 144 11.06 8.30 1.99
C GLN A 144 9.96 8.59 0.96
N ALA A 145 9.42 7.56 0.29
CA ALA A 145 8.30 7.72 -0.63
C ALA A 145 7.04 8.19 0.10
N MET A 146 6.74 7.58 1.26
CA MET A 146 5.65 7.97 2.13
C MET A 146 5.79 9.43 2.57
N GLN A 147 6.98 9.82 3.04
CA GLN A 147 7.27 11.21 3.41
C GLN A 147 7.03 12.17 2.23
N ARG A 148 7.55 11.84 1.03
CA ARG A 148 7.37 12.70 -0.17
C ARG A 148 5.90 12.87 -0.54
N GLN A 149 5.14 11.78 -0.53
CA GLN A 149 3.72 11.81 -0.88
C GLN A 149 2.90 12.58 0.14
N ILE A 150 3.13 12.37 1.45
CA ILE A 150 2.45 13.14 2.50
C ILE A 150 2.79 14.62 2.37
N SER A 151 4.07 14.96 2.20
CA SER A 151 4.48 16.36 1.98
C SER A 151 3.88 16.98 0.71
N ALA A 152 3.50 16.18 -0.29
CA ALA A 152 2.81 16.66 -1.48
C ALA A 152 1.31 16.88 -1.24
N LEU A 153 0.69 16.15 -0.30
CA LEU A 153 -0.72 16.31 0.09
C LEU A 153 -0.96 17.43 1.10
N LEU A 154 0.09 17.91 1.75
CA LEU A 154 0.04 19.02 2.71
C LEU A 154 0.52 20.35 2.10
N LYS A 155 0.75 20.40 0.79
CA LYS A 155 1.08 21.62 0.04
C LYS A 155 -0.15 22.10 -0.71
#